data_AF-A0A8B8B4Y7-F1
#
_entry.id   AF-A0A8B8B4Y7-F1
#
_cell.length_a   1.000
_cell.length_b   1.000
_cell.length_c   1.000
_cell.angle_alpha   90.00
_cell.angle_beta   90.00
_cell.angle_gamma   90.00
#
_symmetry.space_group_name_H-M   'P 1'
#
loop_
_entity.id
_entity.type
_entity.pdbx_description
1 polymer ?
#
loop_
_entity_poly.entity_id
_entity_poly.type
_entity_poly.pdbx_seq_one_letter_code
_entity_poly.pdbx_strand_id
1 'polypeptide(L)'
;MKEDVLQSQRQLRQQQQETPFHVSPQYPSSFVENRKHLSELQKKYTEQKVETKIKGNKLVFKNGNVYKDKVLVPRAEDVLLALDEEKEALGHIEVVTSEEKREKGNRFIANAAEAKTYGDVRKFYKKICSIPIHAQANHRILVYRFTDKDGKLIDGYIDDGEYGAGRNLLKHLEERRLNNV
;
A
#
# COMPACT_ATOMS: atom_id res chain seq x y z
N MET A 1 11.31 20.02 26.20
CA MET A 1 12.44 20.55 25.40
C MET A 1 12.20 20.45 23.89
N LYS A 2 11.98 19.26 23.29
CA LYS A 2 11.71 19.11 21.84
C LYS A 2 10.38 19.74 21.39
N GLU A 3 9.29 19.49 22.11
CA GLU A 3 7.98 20.11 21.86
C GLU A 3 8.07 21.64 21.93
N ASP A 4 8.77 22.17 22.93
CA ASP A 4 8.88 23.61 23.20
C ASP A 4 9.59 24.33 22.05
N VAL A 5 10.69 23.76 21.54
CA VAL A 5 11.42 24.32 20.38
C VAL A 5 10.55 24.35 19.13
N LEU A 6 9.76 23.29 18.90
CA LEU A 6 8.85 23.21 17.76
C LEU A 6 7.68 24.20 17.90
N GLN A 7 7.16 24.40 19.11
CA GLN A 7 6.12 25.39 19.38
C GLN A 7 6.64 26.82 19.19
N SER A 8 7.82 27.15 19.72
CA SER A 8 8.44 28.47 19.53
C SER A 8 8.68 28.78 18.05
N GLN A 9 9.20 27.83 17.27
CA GLN A 9 9.34 27.99 15.81
C GLN A 9 8.00 28.13 15.07
N ARG A 10 6.90 27.54 15.57
CA ARG A 10 5.56 27.75 14.99
C ARG A 10 5.05 29.16 15.30
N GLN A 11 5.26 29.66 16.52
CA GLN A 11 4.88 31.02 16.90
C GLN A 11 5.64 32.08 16.09
N LEU A 12 6.95 31.92 15.93
CA LEU A 12 7.77 32.82 15.10
C LEU A 12 7.30 32.87 13.64
N ARG A 13 6.94 31.71 13.07
CA ARG A 13 6.33 31.63 11.72
C ARG A 13 4.96 32.31 11.64
N GLN A 14 4.11 32.16 12.65
CA GLN A 14 2.80 32.84 12.70
C GLN A 14 2.96 34.36 12.75
N GLN A 15 4.03 34.84 13.36
CA GLN A 15 4.40 36.25 13.43
C GLN A 15 5.15 36.74 12.18
N GLN A 16 5.28 35.91 11.14
CA GLN A 16 6.02 36.18 9.89
C GLN A 16 7.48 36.62 10.12
N GLN A 17 8.09 36.25 11.24
CA GLN A 17 9.51 36.52 11.48
C GLN A 17 10.36 35.49 10.73
N GLU A 18 11.33 35.98 9.96
CA GLU A 18 12.32 35.11 9.34
C GLU A 18 13.27 34.54 10.40
N THR A 19 13.36 33.21 10.42
CA THR A 19 14.33 32.48 11.26
C THR A 19 15.50 32.02 10.39
N PRO A 20 16.75 32.12 10.87
CA PRO A 20 17.94 31.75 10.09
C PRO A 20 18.03 30.26 9.74
N PHE A 21 17.22 29.42 10.38
CA PHE A 21 17.10 28.00 10.09
C PHE A 21 15.68 27.51 10.36
N HIS A 22 15.25 26.51 9.60
CA HIS A 22 13.95 25.88 9.76
C HIS A 22 14.08 24.56 10.52
N VAL A 23 13.35 24.43 11.63
CA VAL A 23 13.24 23.17 12.36
C VAL A 23 11.90 22.53 12.04
N SER A 24 11.96 21.32 11.49
CA SER A 24 10.81 20.45 11.29
C SER A 24 10.94 19.20 12.15
N PRO A 25 9.82 18.67 12.68
CA PRO A 25 9.85 17.38 13.34
C PRO A 25 10.20 16.30 12.30
N GLN A 26 11.23 15.50 12.60
CA GLN A 26 11.50 14.28 11.85
C GLN A 26 10.60 13.17 12.37
N TYR A 27 9.85 12.54 11.46
CA TYR A 27 8.99 11.40 11.74
C TYR A 27 9.54 10.15 11.04
N PRO A 28 9.34 8.94 11.60
CA PRO A 28 9.68 7.70 10.93
C PRO A 28 9.00 7.59 9.56
N SER A 29 9.68 7.00 8.57
CA SER A 29 9.15 6.83 7.22
C SER A 29 7.80 6.10 7.20
N SER A 30 7.63 5.11 8.10
CA SER A 30 6.36 4.39 8.30
C SER A 30 5.20 5.32 8.65
N PHE A 31 5.43 6.30 9.53
CA PHE A 31 4.43 7.28 9.91
C PHE A 31 4.12 8.23 8.76
N VAL A 32 5.15 8.70 8.05
CA VAL A 32 5.00 9.63 6.93
C VAL A 32 4.22 8.99 5.78
N GLU A 33 4.57 7.77 5.36
CA GLU A 33 3.89 7.09 4.26
C GLU A 33 2.46 6.67 4.62
N ASN A 34 2.21 6.23 5.87
CA ASN A 34 0.85 6.00 6.33
C ASN A 34 0.00 7.29 6.30
N ARG A 35 0.59 8.44 6.63
CA ARG A 35 -0.12 9.72 6.53
C ARG A 35 -0.47 10.10 5.10
N LYS A 36 0.44 9.87 4.14
CA LYS A 36 0.17 10.06 2.71
C LYS A 36 -0.96 9.14 2.24
N HIS A 37 -0.87 7.86 2.57
CA HIS A 37 -1.90 6.86 2.26
C HIS A 37 -3.30 7.28 2.76
N LEU A 38 -3.42 7.65 4.04
CA LEU A 38 -4.69 8.08 4.62
C LEU A 38 -5.23 9.36 3.97
N SER A 39 -4.34 10.29 3.57
CA SER A 39 -4.73 11.50 2.86
C SER A 39 -5.25 11.21 1.45
N GLU A 40 -4.62 10.28 0.72
CA GLU A 40 -5.07 9.83 -0.60
C GLU A 40 -6.42 9.10 -0.51
N LEU A 41 -6.58 8.21 0.47
CA LEU A 41 -7.87 7.56 0.74
C LEU A 41 -8.97 8.57 1.08
N GLN A 42 -8.67 9.54 1.96
CA GLN A 42 -9.63 10.59 2.32
C GLN A 42 -10.06 11.37 1.07
N LYS A 43 -9.13 11.71 0.18
CA LYS A 43 -9.43 12.37 -1.10
C LYS A 43 -10.37 11.51 -1.96
N LYS A 44 -10.05 10.22 -2.14
CA LYS A 44 -10.89 9.27 -2.90
C LYS A 44 -12.32 9.14 -2.35
N TYR A 45 -12.48 9.12 -1.03
CA TYR A 45 -13.81 9.09 -0.40
C TYR A 45 -14.54 10.43 -0.52
N THR A 46 -13.82 11.54 -0.44
CA THR A 46 -14.39 12.89 -0.62
C THR A 46 -14.93 13.07 -2.03
N GLU A 47 -14.21 12.59 -3.05
CA GLU A 47 -14.67 12.56 -4.46
C GLU A 47 -15.95 11.72 -4.63
N GLN A 48 -16.12 10.68 -3.81
CA GLN A 48 -17.33 9.85 -3.74
C GLN A 48 -18.43 10.45 -2.84
N LYS A 49 -18.28 11.69 -2.37
CA LYS A 49 -19.20 12.38 -1.44
C LYS A 49 -19.38 11.65 -0.10
N VAL A 50 -18.35 10.93 0.35
CA VAL A 50 -18.32 10.23 1.64
C VAL A 50 -17.50 11.03 2.66
N GLU A 51 -18.14 11.47 3.74
CA GLU A 51 -17.48 12.18 4.84
C GLU A 51 -16.58 11.25 5.65
N THR A 52 -15.28 11.57 5.69
CA THR A 52 -14.26 10.85 6.47
C THR A 52 -13.31 11.81 7.19
N LYS A 53 -12.76 11.37 8.33
CA LYS A 53 -11.80 12.12 9.14
C LYS A 53 -10.61 11.26 9.50
N ILE A 54 -9.40 11.81 9.36
CA ILE A 54 -8.17 11.16 9.85
C ILE A 54 -8.06 11.41 11.36
N LYS A 55 -8.02 10.34 12.16
CA LYS A 55 -7.76 10.37 13.61
C LYS A 55 -6.54 9.50 13.91
N GLY A 56 -5.42 10.13 14.28
CA GLY A 56 -4.16 9.41 14.47
C GLY A 56 -3.74 8.70 13.18
N ASN A 57 -3.60 7.37 13.25
CA ASN A 57 -3.19 6.51 12.14
C ASN A 57 -4.38 5.80 11.45
N LYS A 58 -5.60 6.34 11.58
CA LYS A 58 -6.82 5.72 11.08
C LYS A 58 -7.67 6.70 10.29
N LEU A 59 -8.34 6.22 9.24
CA LEU A 59 -9.42 6.92 8.58
C LEU A 59 -10.75 6.47 9.18
N VAL A 60 -11.55 7.43 9.68
CA VAL A 60 -12.80 7.18 10.40
C VAL A 60 -13.96 7.82 9.63
N PHE A 61 -15.00 7.03 9.38
CA PHE A 61 -16.24 7.47 8.75
C PHE A 61 -17.15 8.22 9.75
N LYS A 62 -18.10 9.01 9.26
CA LYS A 62 -19.07 9.75 10.10
C LYS A 62 -19.84 8.86 11.08
N ASN A 63 -20.16 7.64 10.66
CA ASN A 63 -20.84 6.62 11.48
C ASN A 63 -19.92 5.98 12.55
N GLY A 64 -18.66 6.40 12.66
CA GLY A 64 -17.69 5.88 13.61
C GLY A 64 -16.90 4.66 13.11
N ASN A 65 -17.25 4.10 11.93
CA ASN A 65 -16.52 2.97 11.38
C ASN A 65 -15.09 3.37 11.00
N VAL A 66 -14.17 2.41 11.12
CA VAL A 66 -12.77 2.58 10.73
C VAL A 66 -12.53 1.88 9.41
N TYR A 67 -11.86 2.55 8.49
CA TYR A 67 -11.41 1.95 7.24
C TYR A 67 -10.50 0.74 7.51
N LYS A 68 -10.69 -0.32 6.73
CA LYS A 68 -9.85 -1.52 6.75
C LYS A 68 -9.56 -1.93 5.33
N ASP A 69 -8.30 -2.27 5.05
CA ASP A 69 -7.90 -2.82 3.77
C ASP A 69 -8.57 -4.17 3.52
N LYS A 70 -8.99 -4.37 2.27
CA LYS A 70 -9.66 -5.60 1.82
C LYS A 70 -8.68 -6.70 1.39
N VAL A 71 -7.41 -6.34 1.25
CA VAL A 71 -6.30 -7.24 0.94
C VAL A 71 -5.29 -7.10 2.06
N LEU A 72 -4.92 -8.23 2.65
CA LEU A 72 -3.97 -8.31 3.75
C LEU A 72 -2.83 -9.23 3.31
N VAL A 73 -1.67 -9.07 3.95
CA VAL A 73 -0.54 -10.00 3.78
C VAL A 73 -0.98 -11.39 4.22
N PRO A 74 -0.88 -12.43 3.36
CA PRO A 74 -1.16 -13.80 3.74
C PRO A 74 -0.28 -14.22 4.91
N ARG A 75 -0.88 -14.83 5.94
CA ARG A 75 -0.10 -15.38 7.06
C ARG A 75 0.58 -16.67 6.60
N ALA A 76 1.68 -17.03 7.24
CA ALA A 76 2.40 -18.26 6.92
C ALA A 76 1.48 -19.50 7.04
N GLU A 77 0.61 -19.54 8.05
CA GLU A 77 -0.38 -20.61 8.22
C GLU A 77 -1.35 -20.70 7.04
N ASP A 78 -1.80 -19.56 6.51
CA ASP A 78 -2.76 -19.53 5.40
C ASP A 78 -2.15 -20.15 4.13
N VAL A 79 -0.83 -20.06 3.97
CA VAL A 79 -0.09 -20.59 2.83
C VAL A 79 0.30 -22.05 3.04
N LEU A 80 0.86 -22.38 4.21
CA LEU A 80 1.40 -23.72 4.51
C LEU A 80 0.30 -24.76 4.74
N LEU A 81 -0.83 -24.35 5.32
CA LEU A 81 -1.96 -25.22 5.63
C LEU A 81 -3.08 -25.15 4.58
N ALA A 82 -2.79 -24.58 3.40
CA ALA A 82 -3.73 -24.58 2.28
C ALA A 82 -4.09 -26.02 1.90
N LEU A 83 -5.38 -26.27 1.67
CA LEU A 83 -5.88 -27.56 1.19
C LEU A 83 -5.36 -27.83 -0.22
N ASP A 84 -5.31 -29.10 -0.62
CA ASP A 84 -4.75 -29.46 -1.92
C ASP A 84 -5.62 -28.94 -3.08
N GLU A 85 -6.94 -28.89 -2.94
CA GLU A 85 -7.81 -28.26 -3.95
C GLU A 85 -7.52 -26.76 -4.07
N GLU A 86 -7.18 -26.10 -2.96
CA GLU A 86 -6.80 -24.69 -2.98
C GLU A 86 -5.46 -24.49 -3.66
N LYS A 87 -4.47 -25.35 -3.40
CA LYS A 87 -3.17 -25.30 -4.09
C LYS A 87 -3.32 -25.52 -5.59
N GLU A 88 -4.17 -26.46 -6.00
CA GLU A 88 -4.48 -26.71 -7.41
C GLU A 88 -5.13 -25.47 -8.05
N ALA A 89 -6.13 -24.87 -7.39
CA ALA A 89 -6.76 -23.63 -7.84
C ALA A 89 -5.77 -22.46 -7.97
N LEU A 90 -4.81 -22.34 -7.06
CA LEU A 90 -3.72 -21.37 -7.17
C LEU A 90 -2.79 -21.71 -8.36
N GLY A 91 -2.55 -22.98 -8.63
CA GLY A 91 -1.77 -23.47 -9.77
C GLY A 91 -2.25 -22.91 -11.11
N HIS A 92 -3.57 -22.80 -11.31
CA HIS A 92 -4.19 -22.32 -12.55
C HIS A 92 -4.10 -20.81 -12.82
N ILE A 93 -3.67 -20.00 -11.85
CA ILE A 93 -3.51 -18.55 -12.07
C ILE A 93 -2.32 -18.32 -12.98
N GLU A 94 -2.55 -17.78 -14.18
CA GLU A 94 -1.47 -17.40 -15.09
C GLU A 94 -0.69 -16.21 -14.51
N VAL A 95 0.62 -16.39 -14.35
CA VAL A 95 1.52 -15.37 -13.82
C VAL A 95 2.60 -15.09 -14.84
N VAL A 96 2.77 -13.81 -15.16
CA VAL A 96 3.93 -13.31 -15.91
C VAL A 96 4.99 -12.90 -14.91
N THR A 97 6.15 -13.53 -14.99
CA THR A 97 7.30 -13.24 -14.13
C THR A 97 8.36 -12.49 -14.93
N SER A 98 8.88 -11.40 -14.36
CA SER A 98 9.99 -10.66 -14.97
C SER A 98 11.29 -11.43 -14.85
N GLU A 99 12.28 -11.05 -15.66
CA GLU A 99 13.66 -11.39 -15.35
C GLU A 99 14.08 -10.83 -13.98
N GLU A 100 15.03 -11.50 -13.34
CA GLU A 100 15.62 -11.07 -12.09
C GLU A 100 16.48 -9.83 -12.31
N LYS A 101 16.19 -8.74 -11.59
CA LYS A 101 17.03 -7.54 -11.58
C LYS A 101 17.87 -7.49 -10.30
N ARG A 102 19.18 -7.30 -10.45
CA ARG A 102 20.11 -7.07 -9.32
C ARG A 102 20.54 -5.62 -9.26
N GLU A 103 20.44 -5.01 -8.10
CA GLU A 103 20.84 -3.62 -7.90
C GLU A 103 21.32 -3.39 -6.46
N LYS A 104 22.57 -2.92 -6.30
CA LYS A 104 23.18 -2.57 -5.01
C LYS A 104 23.06 -3.69 -3.96
N GLY A 105 23.24 -4.95 -4.38
CA GLY A 105 23.12 -6.12 -3.49
C GLY A 105 21.69 -6.63 -3.28
N ASN A 106 20.68 -5.91 -3.77
CA ASN A 106 19.29 -6.36 -3.74
C ASN A 106 18.93 -7.14 -4.99
N ARG A 107 17.94 -8.03 -4.84
CA ARG A 107 17.32 -8.79 -5.91
C ARG A 107 15.84 -8.44 -6.00
N PHE A 108 15.39 -8.13 -7.22
CA PHE A 108 13.99 -7.83 -7.52
C PHE A 108 13.46 -8.81 -8.57
N ILE A 109 12.29 -9.37 -8.31
CA ILE A 109 11.51 -10.18 -9.25
C ILE A 109 10.09 -9.64 -9.21
N ALA A 110 9.56 -9.22 -10.35
CA ALA A 110 8.18 -8.79 -10.47
C ALA A 110 7.32 -9.95 -10.98
N ASN A 111 6.13 -10.09 -10.40
CA ASN A 111 5.12 -11.03 -10.85
C ASN A 111 3.84 -10.24 -11.11
N ALA A 112 3.15 -10.55 -12.21
CA ALA A 112 1.89 -9.92 -12.58
C ALA A 112 0.89 -10.98 -13.03
N ALA A 113 -0.39 -10.74 -12.76
CA ALA A 113 -1.50 -11.58 -13.22
C ALA A 113 -2.69 -10.66 -13.53
N GLU A 114 -3.65 -11.15 -14.32
CA GLU A 114 -4.90 -10.42 -14.51
C GLU A 114 -5.71 -10.42 -13.20
N ALA A 115 -6.25 -9.26 -12.83
CA ALA A 115 -7.13 -9.13 -11.68
C ALA A 115 -8.42 -8.38 -12.05
N LYS A 116 -9.58 -8.93 -11.65
CA LYS A 116 -10.90 -8.28 -11.84
C LYS A 116 -11.63 -8.07 -10.53
N THR A 117 -11.19 -8.74 -9.47
CA THR A 117 -11.80 -8.70 -8.16
C THR A 117 -10.74 -8.72 -7.06
N TYR A 118 -11.14 -8.32 -5.84
CA TYR A 118 -10.31 -8.54 -4.65
C TYR A 118 -10.01 -10.04 -4.40
N GLY A 119 -10.86 -10.94 -4.89
CA GLY A 119 -10.62 -12.38 -4.80
C GLY A 119 -9.40 -12.79 -5.61
N ASP A 120 -9.29 -12.27 -6.82
CA ASP A 120 -8.16 -12.54 -7.72
C ASP A 120 -6.86 -12.01 -7.12
N VAL A 121 -6.88 -10.77 -6.62
CA VAL A 121 -5.71 -10.16 -5.95
C VAL A 121 -5.26 -10.98 -4.75
N ARG A 122 -6.18 -11.43 -3.89
CA ARG A 122 -5.84 -12.26 -2.72
C ARG A 122 -5.28 -13.61 -3.11
N LYS A 123 -5.89 -14.27 -4.10
CA LYS A 123 -5.42 -15.57 -4.61
C LYS A 123 -4.04 -15.43 -5.25
N PHE A 124 -3.83 -14.42 -6.08
CA PHE A 124 -2.52 -14.10 -6.65
C PHE A 124 -1.47 -13.90 -5.56
N TYR A 125 -1.76 -13.06 -4.56
CA TYR A 125 -0.80 -12.80 -3.49
C TYR A 125 -0.47 -14.07 -2.70
N LYS A 126 -1.48 -14.90 -2.41
CA LYS A 126 -1.30 -16.20 -1.76
C LYS A 126 -0.45 -17.16 -2.60
N LYS A 127 -0.67 -17.23 -3.92
CA LYS A 127 0.16 -18.02 -4.86
C LYS A 127 1.61 -17.57 -4.83
N ILE A 128 1.88 -16.26 -4.92
CA ILE A 128 3.26 -15.77 -4.88
C ILE A 128 3.92 -16.11 -3.55
N CYS A 129 3.20 -15.97 -2.43
CA CYS A 129 3.72 -16.36 -1.11
C CYS A 129 3.93 -17.87 -0.96
N SER A 130 3.28 -18.73 -1.73
CA SER A 130 3.48 -20.19 -1.68
C SER A 130 4.72 -20.66 -2.46
N ILE A 131 5.28 -19.82 -3.32
CA ILE A 131 6.47 -20.16 -4.11
C ILE A 131 7.72 -20.01 -3.22
N PRO A 132 8.57 -21.05 -3.05
CA PRO A 132 9.68 -21.03 -2.09
C PRO A 132 10.64 -19.84 -2.24
N ILE A 133 11.03 -19.48 -3.47
CA ILE A 133 11.97 -18.37 -3.71
C ILE A 133 11.38 -17.00 -3.32
N HIS A 134 10.05 -16.85 -3.37
CA HIS A 134 9.34 -15.63 -2.99
C HIS A 134 8.95 -15.61 -1.51
N ALA A 135 8.69 -16.78 -0.92
CA ALA A 135 8.48 -16.93 0.52
C ALA A 135 9.70 -16.46 1.33
N GLN A 136 10.91 -16.63 0.78
CA GLN A 136 12.18 -16.20 1.37
C GLN A 136 12.51 -14.71 1.13
N ALA A 137 11.72 -13.98 0.35
CA ALA A 137 11.97 -12.55 0.10
C ALA A 137 11.82 -11.73 1.40
N ASN A 138 12.68 -10.72 1.57
CA ASN A 138 12.63 -9.81 2.71
C ASN A 138 11.34 -8.99 2.73
N HIS A 139 10.89 -8.56 1.55
CA HIS A 139 9.71 -7.71 1.36
C HIS A 139 8.94 -8.17 0.11
N ARG A 140 7.62 -8.19 0.20
CA ARG A 140 6.68 -8.55 -0.87
C ARG A 140 5.67 -7.44 -1.06
N ILE A 141 6.09 -6.44 -1.82
CA ILE A 141 5.24 -5.31 -2.21
C ILE A 141 4.14 -5.83 -3.13
N LEU A 142 2.88 -5.47 -2.84
CA LEU A 142 1.73 -5.76 -3.69
C LEU A 142 1.15 -4.44 -4.19
N VAL A 143 0.79 -4.38 -5.46
CA VAL A 143 0.00 -3.29 -6.04
C VAL A 143 -1.05 -3.91 -6.94
N TYR A 144 -2.26 -3.38 -6.91
CA TYR A 144 -3.32 -3.82 -7.80
C TYR A 144 -4.16 -2.64 -8.26
N ARG A 145 -4.72 -2.77 -9.47
CA ARG A 145 -5.66 -1.82 -10.05
C ARG A 145 -6.57 -2.54 -11.03
N PHE A 146 -7.87 -2.53 -10.80
CA PHE A 146 -8.85 -3.19 -11.66
C PHE A 146 -10.18 -2.45 -11.70
N THR A 147 -10.97 -2.72 -12.73
CA THR A 147 -12.35 -2.23 -12.83
C THR A 147 -13.29 -3.34 -12.37
N ASP A 148 -14.04 -3.09 -11.29
CA ASP A 148 -15.04 -4.03 -10.79
C ASP A 148 -16.23 -4.14 -11.77
N LYS A 149 -17.10 -5.13 -11.57
CA LYS A 149 -18.30 -5.38 -12.37
C LYS A 149 -19.23 -4.16 -12.50
N ASP A 150 -19.20 -3.26 -11.52
CA ASP A 150 -20.00 -2.03 -11.50
C ASP A 150 -19.33 -0.86 -12.27
N GLY A 151 -18.24 -1.13 -13.00
CA GLY A 151 -17.46 -0.11 -13.72
C GLY A 151 -16.61 0.77 -12.80
N LYS A 152 -16.56 0.46 -11.50
CA LYS A 152 -15.78 1.23 -10.52
C LYS A 152 -14.31 0.85 -10.58
N LEU A 153 -13.45 1.86 -10.72
CA LEU A 153 -12.01 1.67 -10.56
C LEU A 153 -11.67 1.40 -9.09
N ILE A 154 -10.98 0.30 -8.86
CA ILE A 154 -10.49 -0.14 -7.56
C ILE A 154 -8.98 -0.29 -7.65
N ASP A 155 -8.29 0.23 -6.65
CA ASP A 155 -6.84 0.14 -6.55
C ASP A 155 -6.40 0.04 -5.09
N GLY A 156 -5.14 -0.33 -4.89
CA GLY A 156 -4.52 -0.38 -3.58
C GLY A 156 -3.12 -0.96 -3.64
N TYR A 157 -2.43 -0.91 -2.51
CA TYR A 157 -1.08 -1.43 -2.39
C TYR A 157 -0.76 -1.88 -0.96
N ILE A 158 0.30 -2.67 -0.84
CA ILE A 158 0.92 -3.10 0.42
C ILE A 158 2.43 -2.91 0.28
N ASP A 159 3.02 -2.12 1.17
CA ASP A 159 4.47 -1.84 1.14
C ASP A 159 5.33 -2.96 1.74
N ASP A 160 4.76 -3.79 2.62
CA ASP A 160 5.44 -4.88 3.34
C ASP A 160 6.79 -4.47 3.99
N GLY A 161 6.85 -3.27 4.57
CA GLY A 161 8.05 -2.73 5.22
C GLY A 161 8.89 -1.80 4.35
N GLU A 162 8.68 -1.80 3.02
CA GLU A 162 9.30 -0.88 2.06
C GLU A 162 8.43 0.38 1.92
N TYR A 163 8.42 1.21 2.97
CA TYR A 163 7.52 2.35 3.10
C TYR A 163 7.58 3.28 1.88
N GLY A 164 6.45 3.36 1.15
CA GLY A 164 6.28 4.21 -0.04
C GLY A 164 6.51 3.49 -1.37
N ALA A 165 7.03 2.26 -1.38
CA ALA A 165 7.30 1.53 -2.62
C ALA A 165 6.01 1.15 -3.35
N GLY A 166 5.01 0.61 -2.66
CA GLY A 166 3.70 0.28 -3.21
C GLY A 166 2.95 1.51 -3.70
N ARG A 167 3.02 2.63 -2.96
CA ARG A 167 2.45 3.93 -3.38
C ARG A 167 3.06 4.41 -4.70
N ASN A 168 4.39 4.37 -4.81
CA ASN A 168 5.10 4.82 -6.01
C ASN A 168 4.81 3.91 -7.22
N LEU A 169 4.77 2.59 -7.00
CA LEU A 169 4.40 1.62 -8.04
C LEU A 169 2.95 1.80 -8.49
N LEU A 170 2.02 2.03 -7.57
CA LEU A 170 0.63 2.34 -7.92
C LEU A 170 0.57 3.58 -8.81
N LYS A 171 1.27 4.66 -8.43
CA LYS A 171 1.36 5.88 -9.24
C LYS A 171 1.83 5.60 -10.66
N HIS A 172 2.81 4.71 -10.84
CA HIS A 172 3.27 4.31 -12.16
C HIS A 172 2.20 3.54 -12.96
N LEU A 173 1.39 2.70 -12.32
CA LEU A 173 0.24 2.07 -12.99
C LEU A 173 -0.78 3.12 -13.43
N GLU A 174 -1.04 4.15 -12.61
CA GLU A 174 -1.97 5.23 -12.95
C GLU A 174 -1.47 6.06 -14.14
N GLU A 175 -0.20 6.48 -14.09
CA GLU A 175 0.45 7.28 -15.14
C GLU A 175 0.45 6.55 -16.49
N ARG A 176 0.62 5.22 -16.46
CA ARG A 176 0.59 4.36 -17.65
C ARG A 176 -0.79 3.84 -18.02
N ARG A 177 -1.83 4.18 -17.23
CA ARG A 177 -3.21 3.71 -17.40
C ARG A 177 -3.34 2.18 -17.47
N LEU A 178 -2.49 1.48 -16.73
CA LEU A 178 -2.56 0.02 -16.59
C LEU A 178 -3.70 -0.32 -15.62
N ASN A 179 -4.60 -1.20 -16.07
CA ASN A 179 -5.73 -1.69 -15.29
C ASN A 179 -5.87 -3.20 -15.47
N ASN A 180 -6.63 -3.80 -14.57
CA ASN A 180 -6.87 -5.24 -14.44
C ASN A 180 -5.59 -6.04 -14.20
N VAL A 181 -4.73 -5.52 -13.30
CA VAL A 181 -3.42 -6.08 -12.94
C VAL A 181 -3.15 -5.95 -11.45
#